data_AF-A0A7X3KRQ5-F1
#
_entry.id   AF-A0A7X3KRQ5-F1
#
_cell.length_a   1.000
_cell.length_b   1.000
_cell.length_c   1.000
_cell.angle_alpha   90.00
_cell.angle_beta   90.00
_cell.angle_gamma   90.00
#
_symmetry.space_group_name_H-M   'P 1'
#
loop_
_entity.id
_entity.type
_entity.pdbx_description
1 polymer ?
#
loop_
_entity_poly.entity_id
_entity_poly.type
_entity_poly.pdbx_seq_one_letter_code
_entity_poly.pdbx_strand_id
1 'polypeptide(L)'
;MIIRLNTDMAAGAIGLAFAAVLWLGRGDIGRLSILFPRAILVILFVLSLLLFVKGFFRPGGRSIVISGSPWRLLVLILLLLVWWFAIGKLGFMVSSFLIMFFITWFLARVEGPVSWKRLLLWIPIIAVMVGGFYAIFTQVLNVRLPSGLLF
;
A
#
# COMPACT_ATOMS: atom_id res chain seq x y z
N MET A 1 -10.12 -20.90 6.81
CA MET A 1 -8.97 -21.83 6.65
C MET A 1 -7.99 -21.56 7.78
N ILE A 2 -7.57 -22.59 8.52
CA ILE A 2 -6.57 -22.46 9.60
C ILE A 2 -5.25 -22.99 9.05
N ILE A 3 -4.25 -22.13 8.96
CA ILE A 3 -2.90 -22.50 8.51
C ILE A 3 -1.97 -22.49 9.73
N ARG A 4 -1.25 -23.58 9.94
CA ARG A 4 -0.16 -23.65 10.91
C ARG A 4 1.10 -23.14 10.24
N LEU A 5 1.37 -21.85 10.39
CA LEU A 5 2.55 -21.18 9.87
C LEU A 5 3.28 -20.49 11.01
N ASN A 6 4.60 -20.63 11.05
CA ASN A 6 5.44 -19.83 11.93
C ASN A 6 5.40 -18.36 11.45
N THR A 7 4.46 -17.61 12.00
CA THR A 7 4.21 -16.20 11.63
C THR A 7 5.44 -15.32 11.79
N ASP A 8 6.27 -15.57 12.81
CA ASP A 8 7.52 -14.84 13.04
C ASP A 8 8.51 -15.08 11.89
N MET A 9 8.72 -16.35 11.53
CA MET A 9 9.64 -16.70 10.44
C MET A 9 9.13 -16.24 9.09
N ALA A 10 7.83 -16.38 8.81
CA ALA A 10 7.23 -15.94 7.55
C ALA A 10 7.27 -14.41 7.39
N ALA A 11 6.89 -13.66 8.43
CA ALA A 11 6.97 -12.20 8.41
C ALA A 11 8.42 -11.71 8.28
N GLY A 12 9.35 -12.37 9.00
CA GLY A 12 10.78 -12.09 8.88
C GLY A 12 11.31 -12.34 7.47
N ALA A 13 11.01 -13.50 6.87
CA ALA A 13 11.46 -13.83 5.52
C ALA A 13 10.90 -12.88 4.46
N ILE A 14 9.59 -12.59 4.51
CA ILE A 14 8.94 -11.65 3.58
C ILE A 14 9.53 -10.25 3.75
N GLY A 15 9.71 -9.79 4.98
CA GLY A 15 10.29 -8.47 5.26
C GLY A 15 11.75 -8.35 4.81
N LEU A 16 12.56 -9.40 4.97
CA LEU A 16 13.93 -9.46 4.46
C LEU A 16 13.96 -9.42 2.93
N ALA A 17 13.09 -10.20 2.27
CA ALA A 17 12.98 -10.18 0.82
C ALA A 17 12.55 -8.80 0.30
N PHE A 18 11.57 -8.17 0.95
CA PHE A 18 11.10 -6.84 0.60
C PHE A 18 12.18 -5.78 0.81
N ALA A 19 12.91 -5.82 1.94
CA ALA A 19 14.04 -4.95 2.21
C ALA A 19 15.15 -5.12 1.16
N ALA A 20 15.45 -6.36 0.75
CA ALA A 20 16.45 -6.64 -0.29
C ALA A 20 16.04 -6.06 -1.65
N VAL A 21 14.80 -6.30 -2.09
CA VAL A 21 14.26 -5.75 -3.35
C VAL A 21 14.35 -4.22 -3.36
N LEU A 22 13.91 -3.58 -2.28
CA LEU A 22 13.94 -2.12 -2.17
C LEU A 22 15.36 -1.55 -1.97
N TRP A 23 16.29 -2.31 -1.39
CA TRP A 23 17.67 -1.87 -1.21
C TRP A 23 18.46 -1.92 -2.51
N LEU A 24 18.25 -2.97 -3.31
CA LEU A 24 18.92 -3.22 -4.58
C LEU A 24 18.31 -2.41 -5.73
N GLY A 25 17.01 -2.16 -5.70
CA GLY A 25 16.30 -1.37 -6.72
C GLY A 25 16.40 0.14 -6.58
N ARG A 26 17.32 0.68 -5.77
CA ARG A 26 17.45 2.13 -5.58
C ARG A 26 18.13 2.77 -6.77
N GLY A 27 17.39 3.60 -7.51
CA GLY A 27 17.95 4.51 -8.51
C GLY A 27 18.58 5.76 -7.86
N ASP A 28 18.89 6.76 -8.68
CA ASP A 28 19.40 8.06 -8.23
C ASP A 28 18.32 8.84 -7.47
N ILE A 29 18.33 8.70 -6.15
CA ILE A 29 17.49 9.46 -5.23
C ILE A 29 18.35 10.56 -4.61
N GLY A 30 17.84 11.80 -4.60
CA GLY A 30 18.54 12.94 -4.01
C GLY A 30 18.99 12.67 -2.56
N ARG A 31 20.17 13.21 -2.18
CA ARG A 31 20.83 12.96 -0.89
C ARG A 31 19.92 13.17 0.33
N LEU A 32 19.06 14.18 0.31
CA LEU A 32 18.12 14.45 1.40
C LEU A 32 16.91 13.51 1.35
N SER A 33 16.41 13.23 0.15
CA SER A 33 15.23 12.38 -0.06
C SER A 33 15.47 10.91 0.29
N ILE A 34 16.72 10.42 0.23
CA ILE A 34 17.05 9.03 0.55
C ILE A 34 17.19 8.77 2.05
N LEU A 35 17.37 9.81 2.88
CA LEU A 35 17.68 9.65 4.30
C LEU A 35 16.56 8.89 5.04
N PHE A 36 15.32 9.32 4.83
CA PHE A 36 14.15 8.71 5.46
C PHE A 36 13.87 7.28 4.95
N PRO A 37 13.76 7.02 3.63
CA PRO A 37 13.61 5.65 3.11
C PRO A 37 14.72 4.72 3.58
N ARG A 38 15.97 5.19 3.64
CA ARG A 38 17.09 4.39 4.11
C ARG A 38 16.96 4.03 5.59
N ALA A 39 16.59 4.98 6.44
CA ALA A 39 16.38 4.72 7.87
C ALA A 39 15.27 3.68 8.07
N ILE A 40 14.13 3.84 7.38
CA ILE A 40 13.02 2.88 7.45
C ILE A 40 13.43 1.50 6.94
N LEU A 41 14.19 1.41 5.83
CA LEU A 41 14.69 0.14 5.31
C LEU A 41 15.63 -0.57 6.28
N VAL A 42 16.50 0.17 6.97
CA VAL A 42 17.40 -0.41 7.98
C VAL A 42 16.59 -0.93 9.16
N ILE A 43 15.63 -0.16 9.67
CA ILE A 43 14.75 -0.59 10.77
C ILE A 43 13.97 -1.83 10.36
N LEU A 44 13.36 -1.83 9.17
CA LEU A 44 12.65 -2.98 8.62
C LEU A 44 13.56 -4.21 8.55
N PHE A 45 14.77 -4.07 7.97
CA PHE A 45 15.73 -5.16 7.87
C PHE A 45 16.08 -5.75 9.24
N VAL A 46 16.40 -4.90 10.23
CA VAL A 46 16.75 -5.34 11.58
C VAL A 46 15.58 -6.07 12.23
N LEU A 47 14.37 -5.50 12.20
CA LEU A 47 13.19 -6.11 12.79
C LEU A 47 12.82 -7.43 12.10
N SER A 48 12.89 -7.48 10.77
CA SER A 48 12.65 -8.71 10.00
C SER A 48 13.69 -9.78 10.27
N LEU A 49 14.97 -9.42 10.42
CA LEU A 49 16.03 -10.34 10.82
C LEU A 49 15.79 -10.90 12.22
N LEU A 50 15.45 -10.04 13.18
CA LEU A 50 15.14 -10.46 14.55
C LEU A 50 13.94 -11.42 14.60
N LEU A 51 12.86 -11.14 13.84
CA LEU A 51 11.71 -12.03 13.72
C LEU A 51 12.07 -13.36 13.06
N PHE A 52 12.88 -13.32 12.00
CA PHE A 52 13.33 -14.52 11.30
C PHE A 52 14.14 -15.43 12.23
N VAL A 53 15.14 -14.87 12.91
CA VAL A 53 15.99 -15.59 13.88
C VAL A 53 15.16 -16.10 15.07
N LYS A 54 14.29 -15.25 15.65
CA LYS A 54 13.37 -15.67 16.71
C LYS A 54 12.50 -16.85 16.27
N GLY A 55 12.06 -16.87 15.01
CA GLY A 55 11.28 -17.94 14.43
C GLY A 55 11.94 -19.33 14.55
N PHE A 56 13.27 -19.42 14.51
CA PHE A 56 13.99 -20.70 14.69
C PHE A 56 14.03 -21.16 16.15
N PHE A 57 14.22 -20.23 17.09
CA PHE A 57 14.43 -20.59 18.51
C PHE A 57 13.13 -20.66 19.32
N ARG A 58 12.16 -19.80 19.02
CA ARG A 58 10.89 -19.67 19.74
C ARG A 58 9.76 -19.35 18.75
N PRO A 59 9.34 -20.34 17.94
CA PRO A 59 8.30 -20.14 16.94
C PRO A 59 7.00 -19.68 17.62
N GLY A 60 6.45 -18.56 17.18
CA GLY A 60 5.12 -18.12 17.59
C GLY A 60 4.07 -19.14 17.13
N GLY A 61 3.58 -19.98 18.05
CA GLY A 61 2.56 -21.01 17.82
C GLY A 61 1.15 -20.47 17.55
N ARG A 62 1.03 -19.30 16.91
CA ARG A 62 -0.26 -18.66 16.62
C ARG A 62 -0.91 -19.34 15.41
N SER A 63 -2.11 -19.86 15.58
CA SER A 63 -2.95 -20.27 14.46
C SER A 63 -3.45 -19.03 13.71
N ILE A 64 -3.13 -18.93 12.42
CA ILE A 64 -3.65 -17.85 11.58
C ILE A 64 -5.08 -18.20 11.20
N VAL A 65 -6.03 -17.39 11.67
CA VAL A 65 -7.40 -17.40 11.16
C VAL A 65 -7.46 -16.37 10.06
N ILE A 66 -7.62 -16.81 8.82
CA ILE A 66 -7.84 -15.89 7.71
C ILE A 66 -9.29 -15.42 7.78
N SER A 67 -9.51 -14.25 8.39
CA SER A 67 -10.81 -13.58 8.40
C SER A 67 -11.01 -12.84 7.08
N GLY A 68 -12.08 -13.17 6.36
CA GLY A 68 -12.41 -12.56 5.07
C GLY A 68 -11.89 -13.34 3.86
N SER A 69 -11.86 -12.67 2.70
CA SER A 69 -11.54 -13.31 1.41
C SER A 69 -10.08 -13.06 1.01
N PRO A 70 -9.23 -14.11 0.89
CA PRO A 70 -7.87 -13.99 0.36
C PRO A 70 -7.85 -13.40 -1.05
N TRP A 71 -8.84 -13.75 -1.86
CA TRP A 71 -9.00 -13.20 -3.20
C TRP A 71 -9.18 -11.68 -3.18
N ARG A 72 -9.99 -11.17 -2.24
CA ARG A 72 -10.19 -9.73 -2.09
C ARG A 72 -8.90 -9.02 -1.70
N LEU A 73 -8.09 -9.61 -0.82
CA LEU A 73 -6.78 -9.08 -0.47
C LEU A 73 -5.86 -9.01 -1.71
N LEU A 74 -5.81 -10.09 -2.49
CA LEU A 74 -5.00 -10.14 -3.71
C LEU A 74 -5.44 -9.07 -4.73
N VAL A 75 -6.74 -8.91 -4.95
CA VAL A 75 -7.28 -7.87 -5.84
C VAL A 75 -6.88 -6.47 -5.36
N LEU A 76 -6.98 -6.18 -4.05
CA LEU A 76 -6.54 -4.90 -3.50
C LEU A 76 -5.04 -4.65 -3.69
N ILE A 77 -4.20 -5.67 -3.50
CA ILE A 77 -2.75 -5.57 -3.75
C ILE A 77 -2.51 -5.21 -5.22
N LEU A 78 -3.15 -5.93 -6.15
CA LEU A 78 -2.99 -5.67 -7.58
C LEU A 78 -3.50 -4.27 -7.97
N LEU A 79 -4.61 -3.81 -7.41
CA LEU A 79 -5.14 -2.46 -7.63
C LEU A 79 -4.15 -1.38 -7.17
N LEU A 80 -3.53 -1.56 -6.01
CA LEU A 80 -2.52 -0.62 -5.53
C LEU A 80 -1.26 -0.60 -6.40
N LEU A 81 -0.85 -1.76 -6.95
CA LEU A 81 0.24 -1.83 -7.93
C LEU A 81 -0.13 -1.13 -9.25
N VAL A 82 -1.36 -1.32 -9.73
CA VAL A 82 -1.89 -0.61 -10.91
C VAL A 82 -1.90 0.89 -10.66
N TRP A 83 -2.33 1.34 -9.48
CA TRP A 83 -2.28 2.75 -9.11
C TRP A 83 -0.87 3.31 -9.08
N TRP A 84 0.09 2.57 -8.51
CA TRP A 84 1.51 2.96 -8.49
C TRP A 84 2.10 3.13 -9.89
N PHE A 85 1.66 2.33 -10.87
CA PHE A 85 2.04 2.54 -12.26
C PHE A 85 1.28 3.72 -12.89
N ALA A 86 -0.02 3.79 -12.65
CA ALA A 86 -0.91 4.79 -13.23
C ALA A 86 -0.58 6.22 -12.76
N ILE A 87 -0.14 6.41 -11.53
CA ILE A 87 0.19 7.74 -10.98
C ILE A 87 1.30 8.44 -11.77
N GLY A 88 2.29 7.69 -12.27
CA GLY A 88 3.35 8.23 -13.12
C GLY A 88 2.90 8.58 -14.55
N LYS A 89 1.74 8.08 -15.00
CA LYS A 89 1.21 8.31 -16.36
C LYS A 89 0.05 9.30 -16.37
N LEU A 90 -0.90 9.12 -15.47
CA LEU A 90 -2.14 9.89 -15.38
C LEU A 90 -2.06 11.07 -14.40
N GLY A 91 -1.07 11.07 -13.50
CA GLY A 91 -0.93 12.10 -12.48
C GLY A 91 -1.63 11.72 -11.17
N PHE A 92 -1.22 12.34 -10.07
CA PHE A 92 -1.72 12.03 -8.73
C PHE A 92 -3.23 12.13 -8.63
N MET A 93 -3.82 13.22 -9.13
CA MET A 93 -5.23 13.53 -8.87
C MET A 93 -6.15 12.52 -9.56
N VAL A 94 -5.95 12.30 -10.87
CA VAL A 94 -6.77 11.38 -11.67
C VAL A 94 -6.57 9.93 -11.24
N SER A 95 -5.32 9.48 -11.08
CA SER A 95 -5.03 8.10 -10.68
C SER A 95 -5.61 7.77 -9.30
N SER A 96 -5.45 8.68 -8.33
CA SER A 96 -5.93 8.48 -6.95
C SER A 96 -7.45 8.54 -6.87
N PHE A 97 -8.09 9.42 -7.65
CA PHE A 97 -9.54 9.46 -7.73
C PHE A 97 -10.10 8.15 -8.28
N LEU A 98 -9.59 7.68 -9.43
CA LEU A 98 -10.06 6.46 -10.08
C LEU A 98 -9.84 5.23 -9.20
N ILE A 99 -8.65 5.09 -8.60
CA ILE A 99 -8.38 3.91 -7.77
C ILE A 99 -9.22 3.93 -6.49
N MET A 100 -9.38 5.10 -5.86
CA MET A 100 -10.16 5.22 -4.63
C MET A 100 -11.63 4.92 -4.90
N PHE A 101 -12.17 5.42 -6.01
CA PHE A 101 -13.51 5.09 -6.45
C PHE A 101 -13.68 3.59 -6.70
N PHE A 102 -12.74 2.97 -7.44
CA PHE A 102 -12.81 1.55 -7.74
C PHE A 102 -12.70 0.68 -6.49
N ILE A 103 -11.76 0.97 -5.58
CA ILE A 103 -11.62 0.25 -4.30
C ILE A 103 -12.89 0.40 -3.46
N THR A 104 -13.43 1.62 -3.36
CA THR A 104 -14.67 1.89 -2.60
C THR A 104 -15.83 1.08 -3.15
N TRP A 105 -16.03 1.08 -4.48
CA TRP A 105 -17.05 0.29 -5.14
C TRP A 105 -16.83 -1.22 -4.95
N PHE A 106 -15.61 -1.70 -5.18
CA PHE A 106 -15.26 -3.12 -5.06
C PHE A 106 -15.53 -3.66 -3.65
N LEU A 107 -15.16 -2.89 -2.62
CA LEU A 107 -15.40 -3.25 -1.24
C LEU A 107 -16.89 -3.15 -0.87
N ALA A 108 -17.59 -2.10 -1.30
CA ALA A 108 -19.01 -1.94 -1.02
C ALA A 108 -19.87 -3.04 -1.66
N ARG A 109 -19.46 -3.59 -2.82
CA ARG A 109 -20.15 -4.71 -3.46
C ARG A 109 -20.12 -6.01 -2.63
N VAL A 110 -19.22 -6.11 -1.65
CA VAL A 110 -19.20 -7.24 -0.71
C VAL A 110 -20.41 -7.22 0.23
N GLU A 111 -20.92 -6.03 0.56
CA GLU A 111 -22.07 -5.85 1.44
C GLU A 111 -23.42 -5.95 0.71
N GLY A 112 -23.42 -5.89 -0.62
CA GLY A 112 -24.62 -5.99 -1.44
C GLY A 112 -24.54 -5.16 -2.73
N PRO A 113 -25.63 -5.13 -3.52
CA PRO A 113 -25.69 -4.33 -4.74
C PRO A 113 -25.55 -2.84 -4.43
N VAL A 114 -24.73 -2.13 -5.21
CA VAL A 114 -24.50 -0.69 -5.06
C VAL A 114 -25.44 0.07 -5.97
N SER A 115 -26.26 0.95 -5.39
CA SER A 115 -27.19 1.79 -6.16
C SER A 115 -26.46 2.92 -6.89
N TRP A 116 -27.02 3.34 -8.03
CA TRP A 116 -26.48 4.46 -8.81
C TRP A 116 -26.37 5.76 -7.99
N LYS A 117 -27.33 6.02 -7.11
CA LYS A 117 -27.31 7.17 -6.19
C LYS A 117 -26.10 7.14 -5.26
N ARG A 118 -25.72 5.95 -4.76
CA ARG A 118 -24.55 5.77 -3.88
C ARG A 118 -23.25 6.03 -4.64
N LEU A 119 -23.15 5.59 -5.89
CA LEU A 119 -22.02 5.89 -6.77
C LEU A 119 -21.84 7.39 -6.98
N LEU A 120 -22.92 8.11 -7.30
CA LEU A 120 -22.89 9.55 -7.50
C LEU A 120 -22.50 10.31 -6.22
N LEU A 121 -22.96 9.85 -5.06
CA LEU A 121 -22.62 10.47 -3.76
C LEU A 121 -21.13 10.35 -3.42
N TRP A 122 -20.47 9.26 -3.84
CA TRP A 122 -19.04 9.06 -3.56
C TRP A 122 -18.13 9.97 -4.37
N ILE A 123 -18.55 10.41 -5.56
CA ILE A 123 -17.76 11.29 -6.44
C ILE A 123 -17.29 12.55 -5.68
N PRO A 124 -18.18 13.41 -5.12
CA PRO A 124 -17.74 14.60 -4.42
C PRO A 124 -16.93 14.28 -3.16
N ILE A 125 -17.26 13.21 -2.43
CA ILE A 125 -16.53 12.82 -1.21
C ILE A 125 -15.08 12.43 -1.55
N ILE A 126 -14.89 11.58 -2.56
CA ILE A 126 -13.58 11.15 -3.00
C ILE A 126 -12.81 12.31 -3.62
N ALA A 127 -13.47 13.18 -4.39
CA ALA A 127 -12.85 14.38 -4.94
C ALA A 127 -12.32 15.31 -3.84
N VAL A 128 -13.11 15.56 -2.80
CA VAL A 128 -12.69 16.34 -1.63
C VAL A 128 -11.53 15.67 -0.91
N MET A 129 -11.57 14.35 -0.69
CA MET A 129 -10.51 13.63 0.00
C MET A 129 -9.19 13.66 -0.78
N VAL A 130 -9.22 13.33 -2.08
CA VAL A 130 -8.03 13.34 -2.95
C VAL A 130 -7.51 14.77 -3.15
N GLY A 131 -8.41 15.74 -3.34
CA GLY A 131 -8.06 17.15 -3.44
C GLY A 131 -7.44 17.70 -2.15
N GLY A 132 -7.95 17.29 -0.99
CA GLY A 132 -7.39 17.62 0.32
C GLY A 132 -5.96 17.08 0.47
N PHE A 133 -5.71 15.81 0.12
CA PHE A 133 -4.35 15.27 0.09
C PHE A 133 -3.46 16.04 -0.90
N TYR A 134 -3.93 16.33 -2.10
CA TYR A 134 -3.16 17.12 -3.06
C TYR A 134 -2.77 18.49 -2.49
N ALA A 135 -3.72 19.22 -1.91
CA ALA A 135 -3.47 20.54 -1.32
C ALA A 135 -2.50 20.48 -0.13
N ILE A 136 -2.65 19.52 0.77
CA ILE A 136 -1.72 19.33 1.90
C ILE A 136 -0.31 19.08 1.38
N PHE A 137 -0.14 18.16 0.44
CA PHE A 137 1.19 17.82 -0.07
C PHE A 137 1.84 18.98 -0.83
N THR A 138 1.08 19.67 -1.68
CA THR A 138 1.62 20.73 -2.53
C THR A 138 1.78 22.07 -1.81
N GLN A 139 0.81 22.47 -0.99
CA GLN A 139 0.75 23.80 -0.38
C GLN A 139 1.33 23.83 1.03
N VAL A 140 1.09 22.78 1.82
CA VAL A 140 1.56 22.73 3.23
C VAL A 140 2.94 22.09 3.30
N LEU A 141 3.13 20.97 2.62
CA LEU A 141 4.37 20.18 2.70
C LEU A 141 5.37 20.51 1.58
N ASN A 142 4.99 21.33 0.59
CA ASN A 142 5.82 21.70 -0.57
C ASN A 142 6.44 20.48 -1.31
N VAL A 143 5.70 19.37 -1.35
CA VAL A 143 6.08 18.13 -2.04
C VAL A 143 5.57 18.18 -3.48
N ARG A 144 6.46 17.93 -4.44
CA ARG A 144 6.09 17.77 -5.85
C ARG A 144 5.44 16.40 -6.04
N LEU A 145 4.16 16.42 -6.41
CA LEU A 145 3.45 15.21 -6.81
C LEU A 145 3.66 14.93 -8.30
N PRO A 146 3.55 13.66 -8.75
CA PRO A 146 3.60 13.35 -10.16
C PRO A 146 2.48 14.06 -10.92
N SER A 147 2.87 15.02 -11.77
CA SER A 147 2.01 15.63 -12.78
C SER A 147 2.05 14.73 -14.02
N GLY A 148 0.97 14.00 -14.28
CA GLY A 148 0.91 13.09 -15.42
C GLY A 148 0.49 13.82 -16.69
N LEU A 149 -0.02 13.06 -17.65
CA LEU A 149 -0.68 13.61 -18.84
C LEU A 149 -1.88 14.51 -18.50
N LEU A 150 -2.46 14.33 -17.32
CA LEU A 150 -3.64 15.02 -16.82
C LEU A 150 -3.28 15.64 -15.46
N PHE A 151 -2.57 16.78 -15.50
CA PHE A 151 -2.20 17.68 -14.38
C PHE A 151 -1.42 17.08 -13.19
#